data_AF-A0A7C5I4S7-F1
#
_entry.id   AF-A0A7C5I4S7-F1
#
_cell.length_a   1.000
_cell.length_b   1.000
_cell.length_c   1.000
_cell.angle_alpha   90.00
_cell.angle_beta   90.00
_cell.angle_gamma   90.00
#
_symmetry.space_group_name_H-M   'P 1'
#
loop_
_entity.id
_entity.type
_entity.pdbx_description
1 polymer ?
#
loop_
_entity_poly.entity_id
_entity_poly.type
_entity_poly.pdbx_seq_one_letter_code
_entity_poly.pdbx_strand_id
1 'polypeptide(L)' 'MRIGFNVRFLHEIVRHIDSDEILLHFYDPHQAVMIEPKKTEEMNYNLLYLLMPVKLE' A
#
# COMPACT_ATOMS: atom_id res chain seq x y z
N MET A 1 8.29 14.96 2.45
CA MET A 1 6.97 14.43 2.82
C MET A 1 7.18 13.34 3.88
N ARG A 2 6.58 13.46 5.07
CA ARG A 2 6.62 12.42 6.11
C ARG A 2 5.20 11.88 6.27
N ILE A 3 5.05 10.56 6.22
CA ILE A 3 3.75 9.89 6.30
C ILE A 3 3.84 8.82 7.38
N GLY A 4 2.87 8.82 8.29
CA GLY A 4 2.73 7.79 9.29
C GLY A 4 1.78 6.70 8.80
N PHE A 5 2.04 5.45 9.16
CA PHE A 5 1.12 4.35 8.92
C PHE A 5 0.85 3.57 10.20
N ASN A 6 -0.36 3.02 10.29
CA ASN A 6 -0.60 1.95 11.26
C ASN A 6 0.16 0.70 10.81
N VAL A 7 1.16 0.29 11.59
CA VAL A 7 2.03 -0.85 11.27
C VAL A 7 1.26 -2.15 11.12
N ARG A 8 0.16 -2.34 11.87
CA ARG A 8 -0.64 -3.56 11.79
C ARG A 8 -1.31 -3.68 10.43
N PHE A 9 -1.95 -2.60 9.96
CA PHE A 9 -2.61 -2.59 8.66
C PHE A 9 -1.62 -2.70 7.51
N LEU A 10 -0.49 -1.98 7.56
CA LEU A 10 0.54 -2.09 6.53
C LEU A 10 1.10 -3.51 6.45
N HIS A 11 1.44 -4.12 7.59
CA HIS A 11 1.95 -5.48 7.64
C HIS A 11 0.93 -6.51 7.14
N GLU A 12 -0.35 -6.34 7.46
CA GLU A 12 -1.42 -7.19 6.96
C GLU A 12 -1.57 -7.09 5.44
N ILE A 13 -1.53 -5.88 4.87
CA ILE A 13 -1.59 -5.68 3.42
C ILE A 13 -0.42 -6.37 2.73
N VAL A 14 0.82 -6.14 3.19
CA VAL A 14 2.03 -6.72 2.58
C VAL A 14 2.01 -8.25 2.63
N ARG A 15 1.43 -8.86 3.68
CA ARG A 15 1.34 -10.33 3.79
C ARG A 15 0.31 -10.99 2.87
N HIS A 16 -0.67 -10.23 2.38
CA HIS A 16 -1.71 -10.75 1.49
C HIS A 16 -1.44 -10.43 0.01
N ILE A 17 -0.38 -9.66 -0.27
CA ILE A 17 0.06 -9.39 -1.62
C ILE A 17 0.97 -10.53 -2.09
N ASP A 18 0.54 -11.23 -3.12
CA ASP A 18 1.31 -12.29 -3.78
C ASP A 18 2.26 -11.69 -4.83
N SER A 19 3.24 -10.91 -4.34
CA SER A 19 4.29 -10.29 -5.16
C SER A 19 5.50 -9.95 -4.31
N ASP A 20 6.70 -10.16 -4.86
CA ASP A 20 7.97 -9.82 -4.20
C ASP A 20 8.15 -8.29 -4.02
N GLU A 21 7.46 -7.50 -4.84
CA GLU A 21 7.53 -6.05 -4.82
C GLU A 21 6.12 -5.42 -4.79
N ILE A 22 6.00 -4.33 -4.05
CA ILE A 22 4.78 -3.51 -4.01
C ILE A 22 5.06 -2.11 -4.51
N LEU A 23 4.06 -1.51 -5.13
CA LEU A 23 4.05 -0.11 -5.55
C LEU A 23 3.19 0.69 -4.57
N LEU A 24 3.79 1.74 -3.99
CA LEU A 24 3.12 2.68 -3.11
C LEU A 24 2.95 4.01 -3.85
N HIS A 25 1.71 4.40 -4.10
CA HIS A 25 1.39 5.65 -4.78
C HIS A 25 0.97 6.71 -3.76
N PHE A 26 1.78 7.76 -3.66
CA PHE A 26 1.58 8.86 -2.72
C PHE A 26 1.14 10.12 -3.46
N TYR A 27 0.12 10.80 -2.93
CA TYR A 27 -0.36 12.08 -3.44
C TYR A 27 -0.10 13.21 -2.44
N ASP A 28 -0.56 13.05 -1.20
CA ASP A 28 -0.41 13.99 -0.10
C ASP A 28 -0.35 13.23 1.24
N PRO A 29 0.37 13.71 2.27
CA PRO A 29 0.48 13.05 3.58
C PRO A 29 -0.84 12.85 4.34
N HIS A 30 -1.92 13.52 3.96
CA HIS A 30 -3.26 13.37 4.55
C HIS A 30 -4.23 12.55 3.67
N GLN A 31 -3.82 12.19 2.44
CA GLN A 31 -4.63 11.40 1.53
C GLN A 31 -4.28 9.91 1.61
N ALA A 32 -5.26 9.07 1.25
CA ALA A 32 -5.06 7.62 1.19
C ALA A 32 -3.89 7.28 0.27
N VAL A 33 -3.06 6.34 0.71
CA VAL A 33 -1.99 5.76 -0.10
C VAL A 33 -2.54 4.53 -0.80
N MET A 34 -2.36 4.49 -2.10
CA MET A 34 -2.76 3.35 -2.93
C MET A 34 -1.59 2.37 -3.00
N ILE A 35 -1.88 1.10 -2.71
CA ILE A 35 -0.90 0.02 -2.66
C ILE A 35 -1.35 -1.06 -3.62
N GLU A 36 -0.48 -1.42 -4.56
CA GLU A 36 -0.72 -2.49 -5.51
C GLU A 36 0.53 -3.38 -5.66
N PRO A 37 0.37 -4.67 -5.98
CA PRO A 37 1.50 -5.51 -6.36
C PRO A 37 2.16 -4.98 -7.63
N LYS A 38 3.47 -5.20 -7.75
CA LYS A 38 4.12 -5.06 -9.05
C LYS A 38 3.58 -6.14 -9.97
N LYS A 39 2.83 -5.71 -11.00
CA LYS A 39 2.19 -6.62 -11.96
C LYS A 39 3.21 -7.57 -12.57
N THR A 40 2.93 -8.87 -12.48
CA THR A 40 3.61 -9.92 -13.24
C THR A 40 2.63 -10.50 -14.26
N GLU A 41 3.16 -11.19 -15.28
CA GLU A 41 2.33 -11.84 -16.31
C GLU A 41 1.40 -12.93 -15.74
N GLU A 42 1.72 -13.45 -14.55
CA GLU A 42 0.99 -14.53 -13.89
C GLU A 42 -0.22 -14.03 -13.07
N MET A 43 -0.34 -12.72 -12.83
CA MET A 43 -1.44 -12.16 -12.05
C MET A 43 -2.74 -12.10 -12.86
N ASN A 44 -3.67 -13.01 -12.57
CA ASN A 44 -4.98 -13.06 -13.23
C ASN A 44 -6.03 -12.08 -12.65
N TYR A 45 -5.64 -11.19 -11.74
CA TYR A 45 -6.52 -10.23 -11.08
C TYR A 45 -5.83 -8.90 -10.83
N ASN A 46 -6.62 -7.82 -10.77
CA ASN A 46 -6.13 -6.50 -10.35
C ASN A 46 -6.44 -6.34 -8.85
N LEU A 47 -5.38 -6.23 -8.05
CA LEU A 47 -5.47 -6.01 -6.60
C LEU A 47 -5.07 -4.57 -6.28
N LEU A 48 -5.88 -3.90 -5.46
CA LEU A 48 -5.63 -2.55 -5.01
C LEU A 48 -6.06 -2.42 -3.54
N TYR A 49 -5.15 -1.91 -2.71
CA TYR A 49 -5.43 -1.54 -1.33
C TYR A 49 -5.35 -0.03 -1.17
N LEU A 50 -6.20 0.51 -0.29
CA LEU A 50 -6.12 1.89 0.15
C LEU A 50 -5.80 1.91 1.65
N LEU A 51 -4.69 2.54 2.00
CA LEU A 51 -4.26 2.70 3.38
C LEU A 51 -4.31 4.18 3.77
N MET A 52 -5.13 4.49 4.76
CA MET A 52 -5.19 5.84 5.32
C MET A 52 -3.92 6.14 6.13
N PRO A 53 -3.28 7.29 5.91
CA PRO A 53 -2.15 7.72 6.71
C PRO A 53 -2.60 8.10 8.13
N VAL A 54 -1.70 7.95 9.10
CA VAL A 54 -1.88 8.49 10.45
C VAL A 54 -1.10 9.79 10.58
N LYS A 55 -1.68 10.73 11.33
CA LYS A 55 -1.05 12.01 11.62
C LYS A 55 0.22 11.77 12.44
N LEU A 56 1.35 12.31 11.97
CA LEU A 56 2.63 12.15 12.68
C LEU A 56 2.80 13.14 13.83
N GLU A 57 2.08 14.27 13.83
CA GLU A 57 1.95 15.25 14.93
C GLU A 57 0.64 16.03 14.76
#